data_AF-A0A415L5E5-F1
#
_entry.id   AF-A0A415L5E5-F1
#
_cell.length_a   1.000
_cell.length_b   1.000
_cell.length_c   1.000
_cell.angle_alpha   90.00
_cell.angle_beta   90.00
_cell.angle_gamma   90.00
#
_symmetry.space_group_name_H-M   'P 1'
#
loop_
_entity.id
_entity.type
_entity.pdbx_description
1 polymer ?
#
loop_
_entity_poly.entity_id
_entity_poly.type
_entity_poly.pdbx_seq_one_letter_code
_entity_poly.pdbx_strand_id
1 'polypeptide(L)'
;MKLNKLVSTLNMEHEEWLENRRKGIGGSDAGSICGLNPYSSAIAVFQDKTQPLTEKPDNESMRQGRDLEEYVARRFMEETGKKVRRANAIFYKEEQPFMLANVDRLIVGENAGLECKTASAYSADKWKDGHIPESYEIQCHHYMAVTGADAWYIACVILGKEFVWHKIERDEEIIQMLISVESDFWNNNVLANKMPAPDGSKAAEELLSKYYKTSDPDKMIPLVGFDEKLKRRAEITALQDKLEKEKKQIEQEVKVYMEGAEKADSDSYSVTWKSVTANRVDTKKLQTVYPEVYKECAKPSQSRRFTVKEIA
;
A
#
# COMPACT_ATOMS: atom_id res chain seq x y z
N MET A 1 10.61 27.84 4.52
CA MET A 1 10.37 26.62 5.32
C MET A 1 10.56 26.90 6.79
N LYS A 2 9.75 26.27 7.64
CA LYS A 2 9.90 26.13 9.09
C LYS A 2 10.43 24.71 9.37
N LEU A 3 11.75 24.56 9.50
CA LEU A 3 12.39 23.25 9.68
C LEU A 3 12.71 22.98 11.15
N ASN A 4 11.70 22.54 11.91
CA ASN A 4 11.87 22.18 13.31
C ASN A 4 12.44 20.77 13.41
N LYS A 5 13.74 20.68 13.74
CA LYS A 5 14.48 19.42 13.78
C LYS A 5 14.15 18.64 15.05
N LEU A 6 13.63 17.41 14.89
CA LEU A 6 13.47 16.44 15.97
C LEU A 6 14.82 15.80 16.31
N VAL A 7 15.48 15.23 15.30
CA VAL A 7 16.76 14.54 15.46
C VAL A 7 17.56 14.60 14.16
N SER A 8 18.89 14.62 14.27
CA SER A 8 19.80 14.46 13.13
C SER A 8 19.84 13.01 12.71
N THR A 9 19.78 12.73 11.41
CA THR A 9 19.94 11.36 10.87
C THR A 9 21.34 11.09 10.32
N LEU A 10 22.24 12.07 10.41
CA LEU A 10 23.64 11.90 10.02
C LEU A 10 24.31 10.83 10.90
N ASN A 11 24.82 9.76 10.28
CA ASN A 11 25.44 8.61 10.95
C ASN A 11 24.51 7.89 11.95
N MET A 12 23.19 7.99 11.76
CA MET A 12 22.21 7.31 12.60
C MET A 12 22.04 5.84 12.15
N GLU A 13 22.06 4.93 13.11
CA GLU A 13 21.78 3.51 12.85
C GLU A 13 20.32 3.32 12.41
N HIS A 14 20.08 2.30 11.58
CA HIS A 14 18.75 2.09 10.98
C HIS A 14 17.64 1.87 12.04
N GLU A 15 17.95 1.14 13.11
CA GLU A 15 17.01 0.86 14.20
C GLU A 15 16.64 2.14 14.97
N GLU A 16 17.62 2.98 15.31
CA GLU A 16 17.37 4.28 15.95
C GLU A 16 16.54 5.20 15.05
N TRP A 17 16.78 5.17 13.74
CA TRP A 17 15.98 5.90 12.77
C TRP A 17 14.52 5.41 12.74
N LEU A 18 14.30 4.09 12.78
CA LEU A 18 12.96 3.50 12.85
C LEU A 18 12.25 3.90 14.15
N GLU A 19 12.93 3.85 15.30
CA GLU A 19 12.40 4.29 16.58
C GLU A 19 11.94 5.74 16.55
N ASN A 20 12.75 6.64 15.99
CA ASN A 20 12.38 8.05 15.87
C ASN A 20 11.19 8.26 14.94
N ARG A 21 11.12 7.55 13.80
CA ARG A 21 9.97 7.58 12.89
C ARG A 21 8.67 7.07 13.50
N ARG A 22 8.75 6.23 14.53
CA ARG A 22 7.59 5.68 15.23
C ARG A 22 7.01 6.60 16.30
N LYS A 23 7.72 7.67 16.66
CA LYS A 23 7.22 8.70 17.61
C LYS A 23 6.09 9.56 17.04
N GLY A 24 5.75 9.37 15.77
CA GLY A 24 4.71 10.12 15.07
C GLY A 24 4.29 9.47 13.75
N ILE A 25 3.51 10.22 12.98
CA ILE A 25 3.02 9.90 11.64
C ILE A 25 3.99 10.51 10.63
N GLY A 26 4.56 9.68 9.76
CA GLY A 26 5.38 10.13 8.64
C GLY A 26 4.57 10.36 7.35
N GLY A 27 5.17 11.02 6.36
CA GLY A 27 4.51 11.25 5.07
C GLY A 27 4.06 9.96 4.34
N SER A 28 4.79 8.85 4.46
CA SER A 28 4.35 7.56 3.91
C SER A 28 3.16 6.94 4.67
N ASP A 29 3.00 7.30 5.94
CA ASP A 29 1.90 6.83 6.79
C ASP A 29 0.61 7.58 6.42
N ALA A 30 0.71 8.87 6.08
CA ALA A 30 -0.41 9.73 5.67
C ALA A 30 -1.29 9.09 4.58
N GLY A 31 -0.68 8.59 3.50
CA GLY A 31 -1.41 7.91 2.43
C GLY A 31 -2.09 6.61 2.88
N SER A 32 -1.53 5.92 3.86
CA SER A 32 -2.12 4.69 4.42
C SER A 32 -3.28 4.99 5.36
N ILE A 33 -3.18 6.06 6.15
CA ILE A 33 -4.24 6.54 7.04
C ILE A 33 -5.45 7.04 6.22
N CYS A 34 -5.19 7.69 5.08
CA CYS A 34 -6.23 8.14 4.15
C CYS A 34 -6.82 7.01 3.27
N GLY A 35 -6.31 5.77 3.37
CA GLY A 35 -6.80 4.64 2.56
C GLY A 35 -6.37 4.67 1.08
N LEU A 36 -5.37 5.48 0.73
CA LEU A 36 -4.88 5.69 -0.64
C LEU A 36 -3.66 4.84 -0.98
N ASN A 37 -3.06 4.16 0.00
CA ASN A 37 -1.89 3.31 -0.21
C ASN A 37 -2.32 1.87 -0.56
N PRO A 38 -1.94 1.32 -1.72
CA PRO A 38 -2.31 -0.05 -2.09
C PRO A 38 -1.50 -1.13 -1.35
N TYR A 39 -0.40 -0.76 -0.69
CA TYR A 39 0.52 -1.69 -0.02
C TYR A 39 0.44 -1.65 1.51
N SER A 40 -0.35 -0.73 2.08
CA SER A 40 -0.43 -0.47 3.52
C SER A 40 -1.80 0.09 3.88
N SER A 41 -2.21 -0.02 5.14
CA SER A 41 -3.50 0.47 5.64
C SER A 41 -3.35 1.22 6.96
N ALA A 42 -4.41 1.89 7.40
CA ALA A 42 -4.45 2.53 8.72
C ALA A 42 -4.18 1.52 9.85
N ILE A 43 -4.65 0.26 9.72
CA ILE A 43 -4.34 -0.82 10.67
C ILE A 43 -2.83 -1.13 10.68
N ALA A 44 -2.18 -1.14 9.51
CA ALA A 44 -0.73 -1.35 9.40
C ALA A 44 0.06 -0.27 10.13
N VAL A 45 -0.32 1.01 9.93
CA VAL A 45 0.29 2.14 10.62
C VAL A 45 0.05 2.05 12.12
N PHE A 46 -1.19 1.77 12.55
CA PHE A 46 -1.51 1.63 13.97
C PHE A 46 -0.64 0.56 14.65
N GLN A 47 -0.46 -0.59 14.00
CA GLN A 47 0.41 -1.65 14.50
C GLN A 47 1.87 -1.21 14.55
N ASP A 48 2.36 -0.53 13.50
CA ASP A 48 3.71 0.03 13.47
C ASP A 48 3.97 1.00 14.62
N LYS A 49 2.98 1.82 15.00
CA LYS A 49 3.18 2.81 16.09
C LYS A 49 3.05 2.20 17.48
N THR A 50 2.17 1.22 17.68
CA THR A 50 1.79 0.73 19.02
C THR A 50 2.47 -0.56 19.49
N GLN A 51 2.94 -1.43 18.58
CA GLN A 51 3.53 -2.73 18.94
C GLN A 51 5.05 -2.65 19.06
N PRO A 52 5.75 -3.47 19.87
CA PRO A 52 7.22 -3.45 19.94
C PRO A 52 7.88 -3.52 18.56
N LEU A 53 9.10 -2.98 18.41
CA LEU A 53 9.87 -3.16 17.17
C LEU A 53 10.08 -4.65 16.94
N THR A 54 9.49 -5.14 15.86
CA THR A 54 9.79 -6.46 15.31
C THR A 54 10.64 -6.24 14.08
N GLU A 55 11.64 -7.09 13.84
CA GLU A 55 12.36 -7.11 12.57
C GLU A 55 11.35 -7.21 11.43
N LYS A 56 11.23 -6.11 10.66
CA LYS A 56 10.56 -6.14 9.38
C LYS A 56 11.62 -6.61 8.37
N PRO A 57 11.41 -7.73 7.68
CA PRO A 57 12.36 -8.16 6.67
C PRO A 57 12.46 -7.07 5.61
N ASP A 58 13.66 -6.51 5.47
CA ASP A 58 13.97 -5.62 4.38
C ASP A 58 13.85 -6.40 3.07
N ASN A 59 13.19 -5.79 2.08
CA ASN A 59 12.99 -6.42 0.78
C ASN A 59 13.81 -5.70 -0.29
N GLU A 60 14.01 -6.39 -1.41
CA GLU A 60 14.81 -5.86 -2.53
C GLU A 60 14.30 -4.50 -3.03
N SER A 61 12.99 -4.27 -3.05
CA SER A 61 12.43 -2.98 -3.48
C SER A 61 12.77 -1.85 -2.50
N MET A 62 12.73 -2.12 -1.19
CA MET A 62 13.09 -1.16 -0.14
C MET A 62 14.60 -0.84 -0.17
N ARG A 63 15.45 -1.86 -0.34
CA ARG A 63 16.90 -1.66 -0.51
C ARG A 63 17.22 -0.83 -1.75
N GLN A 64 16.69 -1.22 -2.91
CA GLN A 64 16.90 -0.49 -4.17
C GLN A 64 16.41 0.96 -4.09
N GLY A 65 15.29 1.22 -3.42
CA GLY A 65 14.81 2.58 -3.19
C GLY A 65 15.85 3.44 -2.48
N ARG A 66 16.46 2.93 -1.39
CA ARG A 66 17.51 3.65 -0.64
C ARG A 66 18.79 3.82 -1.43
N ASP A 67 19.25 2.77 -2.12
CA ASP A 67 20.49 2.80 -2.90
C ASP A 67 20.39 3.78 -4.08
N LEU A 68 19.21 3.86 -4.71
CA LEU A 68 18.99 4.66 -5.92
C LEU A 68 18.45 6.07 -5.66
N GLU A 69 18.13 6.42 -4.42
CA GLU A 69 17.62 7.75 -4.06
C GLU A 69 18.55 8.88 -4.54
N GLU A 70 19.88 8.71 -4.38
CA GLU A 70 20.88 9.65 -4.88
C GLU A 70 20.89 9.73 -6.41
N TYR A 71 20.70 8.60 -7.08
CA TYR A 71 20.61 8.56 -8.54
C TYR A 71 19.38 9.32 -9.04
N VAL A 72 18.21 9.13 -8.42
CA VAL A 72 16.97 9.88 -8.73
C VAL A 72 17.19 11.38 -8.53
N ALA A 73 17.80 11.78 -7.41
CA ALA A 73 18.11 13.19 -7.13
C ALA A 73 19.03 13.81 -8.18
N ARG A 74 20.04 13.07 -8.65
CA ARG A 74 20.93 13.51 -9.73
C ARG A 74 20.20 13.68 -11.06
N ARG A 75 19.36 12.72 -11.45
CA ARG A 75 18.53 12.82 -12.66
C ARG A 75 17.61 14.04 -12.60
N PHE A 76 17.02 14.32 -11.44
CA PHE A 76 16.23 15.53 -11.25
C PHE A 76 17.04 16.82 -11.45
N MET A 77 18.26 16.89 -10.90
CA MET A 77 19.15 18.06 -11.11
C MET A 77 19.56 18.22 -12.58
N GLU A 78 19.82 17.11 -13.28
CA GLU A 78 20.19 17.11 -14.70
C GLU A 78 19.04 17.64 -15.59
N GLU A 79 17.82 17.18 -15.38
CA GLU A 79 16.66 17.58 -16.20
C GLU A 79 16.15 19.00 -15.88
N THR A 80 16.23 19.43 -14.62
CA THR A 80 15.63 20.70 -14.18
C THR A 80 16.64 21.84 -14.04
N GLY A 81 17.94 21.54 -13.99
CA GLY A 81 19.00 22.50 -13.65
C GLY A 81 18.98 22.97 -12.19
N LYS A 82 18.05 22.50 -11.36
CA LYS A 82 17.98 22.83 -9.93
C LYS A 82 19.10 22.14 -9.16
N LYS A 83 19.45 22.70 -8.00
CA LYS A 83 20.37 22.07 -7.05
C LYS A 83 19.61 21.57 -5.85
N VAL A 84 19.99 20.41 -5.33
CA VAL A 84 19.37 19.84 -4.14
C VAL A 84 20.41 19.51 -3.07
N ARG A 85 19.97 19.40 -1.82
CA ARG A 85 20.80 18.99 -0.68
C ARG A 85 20.04 17.99 0.19
N ARG A 86 20.78 17.11 0.86
CA ARG A 86 20.19 16.21 1.86
C ARG A 86 19.71 16.99 3.08
N ALA A 87 18.58 16.58 3.63
CA ALA A 87 18.07 17.18 4.86
C ALA A 87 18.80 16.66 6.11
N ASN A 88 19.17 15.37 6.12
CA ASN A 88 19.89 14.67 7.20
C ASN A 88 19.23 14.87 8.59
N ALA A 89 17.91 14.96 8.63
CA ALA A 89 17.14 15.14 9.85
C ALA A 89 15.71 14.66 9.67
N ILE A 90 15.10 14.23 10.79
CA ILE A 90 13.65 14.13 10.91
C ILE A 90 13.17 15.47 11.47
N PHE A 91 12.18 16.05 10.81
CA PHE A 91 11.50 17.28 11.26
C PHE A 91 10.15 16.95 11.87
N TYR A 92 9.61 17.88 12.66
CA TYR A 92 8.27 17.77 13.21
C TYR A 92 7.50 19.08 13.05
N LYS A 93 6.17 19.03 13.10
CA LYS A 93 5.32 20.22 13.10
C LYS A 93 5.12 20.69 14.53
N GLU A 94 5.40 21.95 14.84
CA GLU A 94 5.37 22.44 16.23
C GLU A 94 3.97 22.40 16.84
N GLU A 95 2.94 22.78 16.08
CA GLU A 95 1.55 22.77 16.56
C GLU A 95 0.95 21.36 16.60
N GLN A 96 1.51 20.40 15.86
CA GLN A 96 1.15 18.98 15.89
C GLN A 96 2.41 18.11 15.94
N PRO A 97 3.05 17.94 17.12
CA PRO A 97 4.36 17.27 17.24
C PRO A 97 4.39 15.82 16.76
N PHE A 98 3.23 15.18 16.60
CA PHE A 98 3.12 13.84 16.04
C PHE A 98 3.32 13.81 14.52
N MET A 99 3.21 14.92 13.79
CA MET A 99 3.46 14.94 12.35
C MET A 99 4.97 15.06 12.09
N LEU A 100 5.56 14.07 11.42
CA LEU A 100 6.99 13.95 11.20
C LEU A 100 7.33 13.97 9.72
N ALA A 101 8.32 14.77 9.32
CA ALA A 101 8.84 14.79 7.96
C ALA A 101 10.24 14.19 7.91
N ASN A 102 10.37 13.08 7.18
CA ASN A 102 11.66 12.52 6.80
C ASN A 102 11.87 12.77 5.31
N VAL A 103 12.58 13.85 5.02
CA VAL A 103 12.67 14.43 3.68
C VAL A 103 13.91 13.91 2.96
N ASP A 104 13.75 13.39 1.75
CA ASP A 104 14.89 12.94 0.94
C ASP A 104 15.81 14.12 0.63
N ARG A 105 15.28 15.16 -0.03
CA ARG A 105 16.06 16.31 -0.48
C ARG A 105 15.31 17.63 -0.29
N LEU A 106 16.06 18.70 -0.08
CA LEU A 106 15.58 20.08 -0.10
C LEU A 106 16.15 20.79 -1.33
N ILE A 107 15.33 21.60 -2.01
CA ILE A 107 15.79 22.40 -3.14
C ILE A 107 16.61 23.59 -2.62
N VAL A 108 17.75 23.88 -3.25
CA VAL A 108 18.61 25.01 -2.90
C VAL A 108 18.07 26.28 -3.54
N GLY A 109 17.79 27.30 -2.73
CA GLY A 109 17.29 28.60 -3.21
C GLY A 109 15.79 28.65 -3.48
N GLU A 110 15.04 27.61 -3.13
CA GLU A 110 13.59 27.52 -3.32
C GLU A 110 12.93 26.96 -2.05
N ASN A 111 11.73 27.44 -1.72
CA ASN A 111 10.94 26.96 -0.58
C ASN A 111 10.23 25.64 -0.93
N ALA A 112 10.97 24.64 -1.40
CA ALA A 112 10.44 23.35 -1.84
C ALA A 112 11.33 22.16 -1.46
N GLY A 113 10.70 21.01 -1.25
CA GLY A 113 11.38 19.72 -1.08
C GLY A 113 11.38 18.89 -2.37
N LEU A 114 12.09 17.76 -2.35
CA LEU A 114 12.06 16.74 -3.39
C LEU A 114 11.90 15.37 -2.75
N GLU A 115 10.90 14.63 -3.22
CA GLU A 115 10.67 13.21 -2.94
C GLU A 115 11.19 12.37 -4.12
N CYS A 116 12.04 11.39 -3.83
CA CYS A 116 12.66 10.50 -4.81
C CYS A 116 12.01 9.13 -4.78
N LYS A 117 11.47 8.68 -5.91
CA LYS A 117 10.86 7.36 -6.06
C LYS A 117 11.59 6.54 -7.13
N THR A 118 11.52 5.22 -6.95
CA THR A 118 11.82 4.26 -8.03
C THR A 118 10.58 3.42 -8.27
N ALA A 119 10.34 3.07 -9.53
CA ALA A 119 9.21 2.25 -9.94
C ALA A 119 9.65 1.15 -10.89
N SER A 120 8.96 0.00 -10.85
CA SER A 120 9.15 -1.05 -11.84
C SER A 120 8.55 -0.64 -13.20
N ALA A 121 9.09 -1.18 -14.29
CA ALA A 121 8.54 -0.96 -15.64
C ALA A 121 7.06 -1.37 -15.79
N TYR A 122 6.59 -2.30 -14.95
CA TYR A 122 5.19 -2.75 -14.88
C TYR A 122 4.26 -1.73 -14.22
N SER A 123 4.81 -0.76 -13.47
CA SER A 123 4.06 0.31 -12.81
C SER A 123 4.11 1.62 -13.59
N ALA A 124 4.69 1.62 -14.80
CA ALA A 124 4.86 2.82 -15.61
C ALA A 124 3.53 3.52 -15.93
N ASP A 125 2.46 2.73 -16.11
CA ASP A 125 1.14 3.27 -16.42
C ASP A 125 0.58 4.18 -15.32
N LYS A 126 1.07 4.05 -14.07
CA LYS A 126 0.67 4.91 -12.94
C LYS A 126 1.23 6.33 -13.03
N TRP A 127 2.18 6.58 -13.93
CA TRP A 127 2.88 7.86 -14.10
C TRP A 127 2.63 8.47 -15.48
N LYS A 128 1.77 7.85 -16.30
CA LYS A 128 1.44 8.35 -17.63
C LYS A 128 0.63 9.64 -17.56
N ASP A 129 0.74 10.43 -18.62
CA ASP A 129 -0.08 11.63 -18.83
C ASP A 129 -0.02 12.65 -17.68
N GLY A 130 1.11 12.68 -16.96
CA GLY A 130 1.34 13.58 -15.84
C GLY A 130 0.68 13.16 -14.54
N HIS A 131 0.14 11.94 -14.45
CA HIS A 131 -0.46 11.42 -13.23
C HIS A 131 0.59 11.16 -12.15
N ILE A 132 0.23 11.47 -10.90
CA ILE A 132 0.98 11.16 -9.69
C ILE A 132 0.11 10.22 -8.85
N PRO A 133 0.62 9.07 -8.38
CA PRO A 133 -0.13 8.22 -7.47
C PRO A 133 -0.57 8.99 -6.21
N GLU A 134 -1.84 8.86 -5.83
CA GLU A 134 -2.49 9.69 -4.80
C GLU A 134 -1.80 9.55 -3.44
N SER A 135 -1.33 8.35 -3.10
CA SER A 135 -0.55 8.13 -1.88
C SER A 135 0.75 8.95 -1.82
N TYR A 136 1.37 9.23 -2.97
CA TYR A 136 2.58 10.05 -3.05
C TYR A 136 2.27 11.54 -3.04
N GLU A 137 1.16 11.95 -3.64
CA GLU A 137 0.68 13.33 -3.57
C GLU A 137 0.37 13.72 -2.12
N ILE A 138 -0.37 12.86 -1.39
CA ILE A 138 -0.64 13.05 0.03
C ILE A 138 0.65 13.08 0.86
N GLN A 139 1.62 12.23 0.56
CA GLN A 139 2.94 12.28 1.21
C GLN A 139 3.62 13.66 1.03
N CYS A 140 3.54 14.23 -0.16
CA CYS A 140 4.10 15.55 -0.45
C CYS A 140 3.37 16.66 0.31
N HIS A 141 2.02 16.64 0.35
CA HIS A 141 1.24 17.60 1.14
C HIS A 141 1.51 17.47 2.64
N HIS A 142 1.68 16.24 3.16
CA HIS A 142 2.09 16.01 4.53
C HIS A 142 3.43 16.71 4.82
N TYR A 143 4.46 16.52 3.97
CA TYR A 143 5.73 17.20 4.18
C TYR A 143 5.64 18.73 4.07
N MET A 144 4.82 19.26 3.16
CA MET A 144 4.54 20.69 3.10
C MET A 144 3.83 21.19 4.38
N ALA A 145 2.93 20.40 4.97
CA ALA A 145 2.28 20.71 6.24
C ALA A 145 3.28 20.82 7.39
N VAL A 146 4.24 19.88 7.47
CA VAL A 146 5.27 19.85 8.51
C VAL A 146 6.31 20.96 8.33
N THR A 147 6.79 21.16 7.11
CA THR A 147 7.94 22.02 6.83
C THR A 147 7.57 23.45 6.44
N GLY A 148 6.29 23.74 6.20
CA GLY A 148 5.85 25.04 5.67
C GLY A 148 6.48 25.39 4.30
N ALA A 149 6.73 24.37 3.47
CA ALA A 149 7.16 24.54 2.09
C ALA A 149 5.98 24.96 1.19
N ASP A 150 6.27 25.73 0.15
CA ASP A 150 5.28 26.27 -0.82
C ASP A 150 4.98 25.27 -1.95
N ALA A 151 5.86 24.30 -2.16
CA ALA A 151 5.70 23.24 -3.13
C ALA A 151 6.54 22.02 -2.76
N TRP A 152 6.25 20.89 -3.40
CA TRP A 152 7.09 19.70 -3.36
C TRP A 152 7.31 19.15 -4.75
N TYR A 153 8.55 18.83 -5.09
CA TYR A 153 8.84 18.07 -6.29
C TYR A 153 8.76 16.59 -5.98
N ILE A 154 8.21 15.82 -6.91
CA ILE A 154 8.31 14.37 -6.89
C ILE A 154 8.99 13.91 -8.17
N ALA A 155 10.01 13.07 -8.03
CA ALA A 155 10.76 12.53 -9.16
C ALA A 155 10.75 11.00 -9.09
N CYS A 156 10.55 10.34 -10.22
CA CYS A 156 10.54 8.91 -10.32
C CYS A 156 11.45 8.40 -11.44
N VAL A 157 12.36 7.49 -11.10
CA VAL A 157 13.04 6.66 -12.10
C VAL A 157 12.23 5.39 -12.30
N ILE A 158 11.66 5.23 -13.49
CA ILE A 158 10.99 4.00 -13.93
C ILE A 158 12.05 3.09 -14.53
N LEU A 159 12.47 2.08 -13.75
CA LEU A 159 13.61 1.25 -14.08
C LEU A 159 13.47 0.60 -15.46
N GLY A 160 14.46 0.82 -16.32
CA GLY A 160 14.50 0.30 -17.68
C GLY A 160 13.56 1.00 -18.68
N LYS A 161 12.96 2.14 -18.31
CA LYS A 161 12.07 2.91 -19.19
C LYS A 161 12.46 4.39 -19.27
N GLU A 162 12.11 5.18 -18.27
CA GLU A 162 12.18 6.65 -18.34
C GLU A 162 12.33 7.29 -16.96
N PHE A 163 12.57 8.60 -16.96
CA PHE A 163 12.58 9.44 -15.78
C PHE A 163 11.45 10.47 -15.89
N VAL A 164 10.64 10.59 -14.85
CA VAL A 164 9.52 11.54 -14.78
C VAL A 164 9.63 12.38 -13.52
N TRP A 165 9.14 13.62 -13.56
CA TRP A 165 9.04 14.46 -12.39
C TRP A 165 7.86 15.44 -12.51
N HIS A 166 7.30 15.80 -11.36
CA HIS A 166 6.22 16.77 -11.25
C HIS A 166 6.46 17.72 -10.09
N LYS A 167 5.95 18.95 -10.21
CA LYS A 167 5.86 19.92 -9.12
C LYS A 167 4.42 19.89 -8.59
N ILE A 168 4.28 19.63 -7.30
CA ILE A 168 3.01 19.68 -6.57
C ILE A 168 3.00 21.01 -5.81
N GLU A 169 2.04 21.87 -6.12
CA GLU A 169 1.88 23.14 -5.40
C GLU A 169 1.21 22.89 -4.05
N ARG A 170 1.53 23.74 -3.07
CA ARG A 170 0.89 23.69 -1.76
C ARG A 170 -0.61 23.99 -1.89
N ASP A 171 -1.41 23.04 -1.43
CA ASP A 171 -2.85 23.18 -1.26
C ASP A 171 -3.18 23.19 0.24
N GLU A 172 -3.69 24.32 0.72
CA GLU A 172 -4.04 24.47 2.14
C GLU A 172 -5.29 23.69 2.53
N GLU A 173 -6.26 23.49 1.63
CA GLU A 173 -7.47 22.72 1.93
C GLU A 173 -7.11 21.25 2.15
N ILE A 174 -6.29 20.67 1.27
CA ILE A 174 -5.76 19.32 1.42
C ILE A 174 -4.95 19.21 2.72
N ILE A 175 -4.08 20.18 3.00
CA ILE A 175 -3.26 20.16 4.20
C ILE A 175 -4.11 20.20 5.48
N GLN A 176 -5.15 21.05 5.54
CA GLN A 176 -6.02 21.09 6.71
C GLN A 176 -6.82 19.80 6.90
N MET A 177 -7.29 19.20 5.80
CA MET A 177 -7.93 17.87 5.86
C MET A 177 -6.95 16.81 6.39
N LEU A 178 -5.71 16.79 5.89
CA LEU A 178 -4.68 15.85 6.35
C LEU A 178 -4.37 16.03 7.83
N ILE A 179 -4.18 17.26 8.30
CA ILE A 179 -3.96 17.55 9.72
C ILE A 179 -5.13 17.03 10.56
N SER A 180 -6.37 17.23 10.12
CA SER A 180 -7.56 16.74 10.83
C SER A 180 -7.60 15.21 10.91
N VAL A 181 -7.42 14.52 9.78
CA VAL A 181 -7.48 13.06 9.68
C VAL A 181 -6.35 12.41 10.48
N GLU A 182 -5.12 12.92 10.35
CA GLU A 182 -3.97 12.40 11.09
C GLU A 182 -4.06 12.71 12.59
N SER A 183 -4.61 13.87 12.97
CA SER A 183 -4.86 14.20 14.38
C SER A 183 -5.88 13.26 15.00
N ASP A 184 -6.98 12.97 14.30
CA ASP A 184 -7.99 12.01 14.76
C ASP A 184 -7.37 10.63 14.95
N PHE A 185 -6.66 10.13 13.93
CA PHE A 185 -5.97 8.85 14.00
C PHE A 185 -4.95 8.78 15.14
N TRP A 186 -4.11 9.80 15.30
CA TRP A 186 -3.10 9.82 16.35
C TRP A 186 -3.73 9.78 17.75
N ASN A 187 -4.72 10.63 18.01
CA ASN A 187 -5.33 10.74 19.34
C ASN A 187 -6.28 9.58 19.65
N ASN A 188 -7.16 9.24 18.72
CA ASN A 188 -8.25 8.28 18.95
C ASN A 188 -7.89 6.84 18.60
N ASN A 189 -6.82 6.61 17.85
CA ASN A 189 -6.30 5.26 17.60
C ASN A 189 -4.97 5.03 18.32
N VAL A 190 -3.91 5.76 17.96
CA VAL A 190 -2.55 5.45 18.47
C VAL A 190 -2.44 5.68 19.98
N LEU A 191 -2.74 6.90 20.47
CA LEU A 191 -2.64 7.22 21.90
C LEU A 191 -3.69 6.49 22.75
N ALA A 192 -4.90 6.31 22.22
CA ALA A 192 -5.95 5.55 22.88
C ALA A 192 -5.76 4.02 22.80
N ASN A 193 -4.74 3.54 22.09
CA ASN A 193 -4.47 2.13 21.79
C ASN A 193 -5.71 1.38 21.27
N LYS A 194 -6.47 2.04 20.39
CA LYS A 194 -7.71 1.52 19.79
C LYS A 194 -7.50 1.31 18.30
N MET A 195 -7.57 0.05 17.86
CA MET A 195 -7.39 -0.29 16.45
C MET A 195 -8.38 0.49 15.56
N PRO A 196 -7.92 1.08 14.43
CA PRO A 196 -8.80 1.77 13.48
C PRO A 196 -9.79 0.80 12.84
N ALA A 197 -10.87 1.35 12.28
CA ALA A 197 -11.86 0.56 11.57
C ALA A 197 -11.22 -0.14 10.35
N PRO A 198 -11.61 -1.39 10.04
CA PRO A 198 -11.15 -2.07 8.83
C PRO A 198 -11.70 -1.38 7.58
N ASP A 199 -10.87 -1.33 6.54
CA ASP A 199 -11.15 -0.65 5.26
C ASP A 199 -11.49 -1.63 4.12
N GLY A 200 -11.44 -2.95 4.37
CA GLY A 200 -11.66 -3.99 3.36
C GLY A 200 -10.48 -4.22 2.41
N SER A 201 -9.32 -3.59 2.68
CA SER A 201 -8.11 -3.79 1.88
C SER A 201 -7.47 -5.16 2.10
N LYS A 202 -6.74 -5.66 1.10
CA LYS A 202 -5.92 -6.89 1.24
C LYS A 202 -4.86 -6.75 2.34
N ALA A 203 -4.30 -5.55 2.50
CA ALA A 203 -3.33 -5.25 3.55
C ALA A 203 -3.95 -5.42 4.95
N ALA A 204 -5.18 -4.93 5.16
CA ALA A 204 -5.91 -5.16 6.40
C ALA A 204 -6.16 -6.66 6.65
N GLU A 205 -6.58 -7.42 5.64
CA GLU A 205 -6.82 -8.87 5.74
C GLU A 205 -5.56 -9.66 6.15
N GLU A 206 -4.42 -9.38 5.50
CA GLU A 206 -3.14 -10.03 5.81
C GLU A 206 -2.69 -9.73 7.25
N LEU A 207 -2.90 -8.50 7.72
CA LEU A 207 -2.52 -8.10 9.07
C LEU A 207 -3.44 -8.72 10.13
N LEU A 208 -4.76 -8.75 9.88
CA LEU A 208 -5.70 -9.43 10.76
C LEU A 208 -5.38 -10.93 10.86
N SER A 209 -5.00 -11.57 9.75
CA SER A 209 -4.58 -12.98 9.72
C SER A 209 -3.29 -13.24 10.51
N LYS A 210 -2.32 -12.32 10.46
CA LYS A 210 -1.09 -12.41 11.26
C LYS A 210 -1.36 -12.17 12.75
N TYR A 211 -2.19 -11.18 13.08
CA TYR A 211 -2.48 -10.78 14.45
C TYR A 211 -3.33 -11.82 15.17
N TYR A 212 -4.38 -12.30 14.52
CA TYR A 212 -5.28 -13.30 15.05
C TYR A 212 -4.93 -14.71 14.54
N LYS A 213 -3.64 -15.04 14.46
CA LYS A 213 -3.15 -16.28 13.83
C LYS A 213 -3.70 -17.57 14.46
N THR A 214 -3.83 -17.59 15.78
CA THR A 214 -4.35 -18.74 16.53
C THR A 214 -5.79 -18.50 16.97
N SER A 215 -6.52 -19.58 17.17
CA SER A 215 -7.87 -19.58 17.75
C SER A 215 -7.88 -20.38 19.03
N ASP A 216 -8.71 -19.95 19.97
CA ASP A 216 -9.09 -20.74 21.14
C ASP A 216 -10.44 -21.42 20.83
N PRO A 217 -10.49 -22.76 20.68
CA PRO A 217 -11.72 -23.48 20.34
C PRO A 217 -12.84 -23.33 21.38
N ASP A 218 -12.50 -23.06 22.64
CA ASP A 218 -13.45 -22.94 23.73
C ASP A 218 -13.94 -21.48 23.91
N LYS A 219 -13.32 -20.54 23.21
CA LYS A 219 -13.67 -19.12 23.28
C LYS A 219 -14.83 -18.78 22.34
N MET A 220 -16.00 -18.60 22.93
CA MET A 220 -17.19 -18.06 22.26
C MET A 220 -17.52 -16.66 22.81
N ILE A 221 -17.87 -15.73 21.92
CA ILE A 221 -18.37 -14.41 22.30
C ILE A 221 -19.72 -14.16 21.62
N PRO A 222 -20.64 -13.40 22.25
CA PRO A 222 -21.84 -12.95 21.57
C PRO A 222 -21.47 -11.96 20.47
N LEU A 223 -22.10 -12.11 19.30
CA LEU A 223 -21.93 -11.20 18.18
C LEU A 223 -22.98 -10.08 18.28
N VAL A 224 -22.61 -8.94 18.85
CA VAL A 224 -23.55 -7.82 19.10
C VAL A 224 -23.36 -6.72 18.06
N GLY A 225 -24.46 -6.30 17.40
CA GLY A 225 -24.48 -5.15 16.48
C GLY A 225 -23.98 -5.43 15.05
N PHE A 226 -23.85 -6.71 14.66
CA PHE A 226 -23.38 -7.09 13.31
C PHE A 226 -24.46 -7.70 12.41
N ASP A 227 -25.68 -7.96 12.90
CA ASP A 227 -26.72 -8.64 12.12
C ASP A 227 -27.05 -7.91 10.82
N GLU A 228 -27.28 -6.61 10.87
CA GLU A 228 -27.54 -5.80 9.67
C GLU A 228 -26.34 -5.76 8.70
N LYS A 229 -25.10 -5.78 9.23
CA LYS A 229 -23.90 -5.88 8.40
C LYS A 229 -23.80 -7.26 7.71
N LEU A 230 -24.17 -8.33 8.40
CA LEU A 230 -24.16 -9.70 7.85
C LEU A 230 -25.28 -9.89 6.82
N LYS A 231 -26.47 -9.31 7.04
CA LYS A 231 -27.54 -9.25 6.03
C LYS A 231 -27.08 -8.53 4.78
N ARG A 232 -26.49 -7.34 4.94
CA ARG A 232 -25.92 -6.58 3.81
C ARG A 232 -24.84 -7.37 3.06
N ARG A 233 -23.98 -8.09 3.79
CA ARG A 233 -22.98 -8.98 3.17
C ARG A 233 -23.64 -10.08 2.33
N ALA A 234 -24.75 -10.67 2.79
CA ALA A 234 -25.49 -11.67 2.04
C ALA A 234 -26.10 -11.10 0.75
N GLU A 235 -26.70 -9.90 0.82
CA GLU A 235 -27.21 -9.18 -0.37
C GLU A 235 -26.11 -8.92 -1.40
N ILE A 236 -24.94 -8.45 -0.95
CA ILE A 236 -23.78 -8.22 -1.82
C ILE A 236 -23.35 -9.52 -2.50
N THR A 237 -23.34 -10.63 -1.76
CA THR A 237 -23.00 -11.95 -2.32
C THR A 237 -24.00 -12.34 -3.42
N ALA A 238 -25.30 -12.17 -3.19
CA ALA A 238 -26.33 -12.46 -4.18
C ALA A 238 -26.20 -11.57 -5.44
N LEU A 239 -25.83 -10.29 -5.27
CA LEU A 239 -25.56 -9.39 -6.39
C LEU A 239 -24.33 -9.82 -7.19
N GLN A 240 -23.25 -10.23 -6.51
CA GLN A 240 -22.04 -10.76 -7.16
C GLN A 240 -22.36 -12.01 -7.98
N ASP A 241 -23.13 -12.95 -7.43
CA ASP A 241 -23.54 -14.16 -8.14
C ASP A 241 -24.39 -13.84 -9.38
N LYS A 242 -25.27 -12.84 -9.29
CA LYS A 242 -26.07 -12.36 -10.43
C LYS A 242 -25.19 -11.78 -11.54
N LEU A 243 -24.26 -10.89 -11.19
CA LEU A 243 -23.35 -10.26 -12.16
C LEU A 243 -22.38 -11.28 -12.78
N GLU A 244 -21.89 -12.24 -12.00
CA GLU A 244 -21.03 -13.31 -12.49
C GLU A 244 -21.79 -14.24 -13.45
N LYS A 245 -23.08 -14.50 -13.18
CA LYS A 245 -23.94 -15.26 -14.09
C LYS A 245 -24.14 -14.51 -15.41
N GLU A 246 -24.42 -13.22 -15.36
CA GLU A 246 -24.59 -12.36 -16.55
C GLU A 246 -23.31 -12.30 -17.38
N LYS A 247 -22.15 -12.08 -16.75
CA LYS A 247 -20.84 -12.12 -17.41
C LYS A 247 -20.60 -13.46 -18.12
N LYS A 248 -20.85 -14.58 -17.43
CA LYS A 248 -20.70 -15.93 -18.02
C LYS A 248 -21.65 -16.17 -19.18
N GLN A 249 -22.87 -15.64 -19.12
CA GLN A 249 -23.82 -15.73 -20.22
C GLN A 249 -23.27 -15.02 -21.47
N ILE A 250 -22.76 -13.80 -21.32
CA ILE A 250 -22.12 -13.07 -22.43
C ILE A 250 -20.91 -13.85 -22.98
N GLU A 251 -20.05 -14.37 -22.12
CA GLU A 251 -18.92 -15.20 -22.54
C GLU A 251 -19.37 -16.47 -23.30
N GLN A 252 -20.50 -17.08 -22.92
CA GLN A 252 -21.07 -18.24 -23.60
C GLN A 252 -21.65 -17.87 -24.97
N GLU A 253 -22.36 -16.75 -25.08
CA GLU A 253 -22.87 -16.24 -26.36
C GLU A 253 -21.72 -16.00 -27.36
N VAL A 254 -20.61 -15.42 -26.90
CA VAL A 254 -19.39 -15.25 -27.72
C VAL A 254 -18.78 -16.60 -28.10
N LYS A 255 -18.71 -17.57 -27.18
CA LYS A 255 -18.20 -18.92 -27.49
C LYS A 255 -19.06 -19.67 -28.49
N VAL A 256 -20.39 -19.53 -28.40
CA VAL A 256 -21.33 -20.08 -29.39
C VAL A 256 -21.08 -19.46 -30.76
N TYR A 257 -20.79 -18.17 -30.84
CA TYR A 257 -20.41 -17.51 -32.09
C TYR A 257 -19.03 -17.97 -32.63
N MET A 258 -18.04 -18.14 -31.74
CA MET A 258 -16.68 -18.55 -32.13
C MET A 258 -16.59 -20.02 -32.54
N GLU A 259 -17.45 -20.88 -32.01
CA GLU A 259 -17.41 -22.34 -32.23
C GLU A 259 -15.99 -22.91 -32.03
N GLY A 260 -15.36 -23.44 -33.09
CA GLY A 260 -13.99 -23.96 -33.08
C GLY A 260 -12.90 -22.93 -33.35
N ALA A 261 -13.24 -21.66 -33.58
CA ALA A 261 -12.28 -20.60 -33.84
C ALA A 261 -11.56 -20.19 -32.56
N GLU A 262 -10.23 -20.11 -32.62
CA GLU A 262 -9.42 -19.74 -31.46
C GLU A 262 -9.32 -18.23 -31.23
N LYS A 263 -9.72 -17.40 -32.21
CA LYS A 263 -9.63 -15.94 -32.15
C LYS A 263 -10.81 -15.28 -32.88
N ALA A 264 -11.30 -14.16 -32.34
CA ALA A 264 -12.24 -13.26 -32.99
C ALA A 264 -11.90 -11.80 -32.66
N ASP A 265 -12.02 -10.90 -33.62
CA ASP A 265 -11.72 -9.47 -33.46
C ASP A 265 -12.93 -8.62 -33.84
N SER A 266 -13.03 -7.43 -33.24
CA SER A 266 -13.96 -6.34 -33.54
C SER A 266 -13.22 -5.01 -33.44
N ASP A 267 -13.89 -3.89 -33.76
CA ASP A 267 -13.28 -2.56 -33.67
C ASP A 267 -12.79 -2.20 -32.26
N SER A 268 -13.35 -2.82 -31.20
CA SER A 268 -13.05 -2.49 -29.81
C SER A 268 -12.48 -3.65 -28.98
N TYR A 269 -12.59 -4.90 -29.46
CA TYR A 269 -12.24 -6.09 -28.68
C TYR A 269 -11.55 -7.17 -29.52
N SER A 270 -10.56 -7.84 -28.92
CA SER A 270 -9.92 -9.04 -29.43
C SER A 270 -10.13 -10.19 -28.43
N VAL A 271 -10.81 -11.24 -28.84
CA VAL A 271 -11.12 -12.43 -28.03
C VAL A 271 -10.23 -13.59 -28.46
N THR A 272 -9.67 -14.31 -27.48
CA THR A 272 -8.88 -15.53 -27.72
C THR A 272 -9.42 -16.67 -26.86
N TRP A 273 -9.73 -17.79 -27.50
CA TRP A 273 -10.21 -19.01 -26.84
C TRP A 273 -9.49 -20.23 -27.43
N LYS A 274 -8.26 -20.45 -26.94
CA LYS A 274 -7.33 -21.49 -27.44
C LYS A 274 -7.40 -22.76 -26.62
N SER A 275 -7.08 -23.89 -27.25
CA SER A 275 -6.80 -25.12 -26.53
C SER A 275 -5.48 -25.00 -25.77
N VAL A 276 -5.50 -25.25 -24.45
CA VAL A 276 -4.30 -25.21 -23.59
C VAL A 276 -4.16 -26.53 -22.83
N THR A 277 -3.02 -27.20 -22.98
CA THR A 277 -2.68 -28.38 -22.19
C THR A 277 -1.90 -27.98 -20.95
N ALA A 278 -2.47 -28.21 -19.77
CA ALA A 278 -1.79 -28.03 -18.49
C ALA A 278 -1.52 -29.39 -17.84
N ASN A 279 -0.24 -29.72 -17.65
CA ASN A 279 0.15 -30.89 -16.88
C ASN A 279 0.15 -30.53 -15.39
N ARG A 280 -0.69 -31.18 -14.60
CA ARG A 280 -0.70 -31.07 -13.14
C ARG A 280 -0.36 -32.42 -12.54
N VAL A 281 0.29 -32.40 -11.39
CA VAL A 281 0.54 -33.61 -10.62
C VAL A 281 -0.80 -34.17 -10.16
N ASP A 282 -1.06 -35.44 -10.45
CA ASP A 282 -2.21 -36.15 -9.89
C ASP A 282 -1.93 -36.45 -8.42
N THR A 283 -2.38 -35.56 -7.54
CA THR A 283 -2.14 -35.66 -6.10
C THR A 283 -2.73 -36.92 -5.50
N LYS A 284 -3.88 -37.40 -6.00
CA LYS A 284 -4.51 -38.62 -5.50
C LYS A 284 -3.66 -39.84 -5.86
N LYS A 285 -3.23 -39.93 -7.12
CA LYS A 285 -2.32 -40.99 -7.57
C LYS A 285 -0.97 -40.94 -6.86
N LEU A 286 -0.44 -39.74 -6.59
CA LEU A 286 0.80 -39.58 -5.83
C LEU A 286 0.63 -40.08 -4.39
N GLN A 287 -0.47 -39.73 -3.72
CA GLN A 287 -0.78 -40.19 -2.35
C GLN A 287 -0.93 -41.72 -2.27
N THR A 288 -1.56 -42.35 -3.28
CA THR A 288 -1.85 -43.79 -3.24
C THR A 288 -0.69 -44.65 -3.72
N VAL A 289 0.01 -44.25 -4.79
CA VAL A 289 1.08 -45.05 -5.42
C VAL A 289 2.46 -44.72 -4.84
N TYR A 290 2.68 -43.46 -4.44
CA TYR A 290 3.96 -42.96 -3.92
C TYR A 290 3.78 -42.21 -2.59
N PRO A 291 3.22 -42.85 -1.55
CA PRO A 291 2.85 -42.19 -0.31
C PRO A 291 4.03 -41.54 0.41
N GLU A 292 5.22 -42.14 0.34
CA GLU A 292 6.42 -41.60 0.98
C GLU A 292 6.89 -40.31 0.31
N VAL A 293 6.88 -40.27 -1.04
CA VAL A 293 7.20 -39.04 -1.80
C VAL A 293 6.18 -37.93 -1.50
N TYR A 294 4.89 -38.29 -1.41
CA TYR A 294 3.86 -37.32 -1.04
C TYR A 294 4.12 -36.73 0.35
N LYS A 295 4.44 -37.57 1.35
CA LYS A 295 4.72 -37.10 2.72
C LYS A 295 5.96 -36.21 2.78
N GLU A 296 7.03 -36.57 2.08
CA GLU A 296 8.27 -35.77 2.02
C GLU A 296 8.03 -34.39 1.39
N CYS A 297 7.12 -34.31 0.42
CA CYS A 297 6.83 -33.06 -0.30
C CYS A 297 5.68 -32.24 0.33
N ALA A 298 4.86 -32.83 1.18
CA ALA A 298 3.70 -32.18 1.76
C ALA A 298 4.11 -31.19 2.85
N LYS A 299 3.87 -29.90 2.62
CA LYS A 299 4.08 -28.86 3.62
C LYS A 299 2.74 -28.49 4.27
N PRO A 300 2.53 -28.74 5.58
CA PRO A 300 1.32 -28.32 6.24
C PRO A 300 1.25 -26.78 6.26
N SER A 301 0.07 -26.24 5.98
CA SER A 301 -0.24 -24.83 6.17
C SER A 301 -1.44 -24.71 7.10
N GLN A 302 -1.37 -23.77 8.03
CA GLN A 302 -2.45 -23.47 8.97
C GLN A 302 -2.97 -22.08 8.68
N SER A 303 -4.29 -21.93 8.59
CA SER A 303 -4.97 -20.65 8.43
C SER A 303 -6.31 -20.69 9.15
N ARG A 304 -6.82 -19.53 9.55
CA ARG A 304 -8.17 -19.40 10.11
C ARG A 304 -9.13 -19.05 8.99
N ARG A 305 -10.16 -19.86 8.83
CA ARG A 305 -11.19 -19.63 7.81
C ARG A 305 -12.31 -18.78 8.38
N PHE A 306 -12.64 -17.68 7.71
CA PHE A 306 -13.84 -16.91 7.99
C PHE A 306 -15.04 -17.52 7.26
N THR A 307 -16.06 -17.91 8.01
CA THR A 307 -17.32 -18.46 7.46
C THR A 307 -18.49 -17.82 8.16
N VAL A 308 -19.53 -17.47 7.39
CA VAL A 308 -20.79 -16.94 7.91
C VAL A 308 -21.89 -17.91 7.50
N LYS A 309 -22.69 -18.36 8.48
CA LYS A 309 -23.88 -19.18 8.26
C LYS A 309 -25.04 -18.48 8.95
N GLU A 310 -26.13 -18.26 8.22
CA GLU A 310 -27.36 -17.75 8.80
C GLU A 310 -27.97 -18.83 9.71
N ILE A 311 -28.32 -18.44 10.93
CA ILE A 311 -29.03 -19.29 11.87
C ILE A 311 -30.49 -18.91 11.70
N ALA A 312 -31.24 -19.80 11.06
CA ALA A 312 -32.69 -19.67 10.89
C ALA A 312 -33.41 -19.71 12.25
#